data_AF-A0A2G8KD63-F1
#
_entry.id   AF-A0A2G8KD63-F1
#
_cell.length_a   1.000
_cell.length_b   1.000
_cell.length_c   1.000
_cell.angle_alpha   90.00
_cell.angle_beta   90.00
_cell.angle_gamma   90.00
#
_symmetry.space_group_name_H-M   'P 1'
#
loop_
_entity.id
_entity.type
_entity.pdbx_description
1 polymer ?
#
loop_
_entity_poly.entity_id
_entity_poly.type
_entity_poly.pdbx_seq_one_letter_code
_entity_poly.pdbx_strand_id
1 'polypeptide(L)'
;MTGIRPRVALEWVASPDEISLNSEHRVTDNSDGTYNTYLTSSYKVVNSPTGRVSLICRVAGQMADLFPSVTAVYLLLEQRFPVVNGLAEQQHVVLHVNREGELTFSMDKVSQDVSLELVTIFPDSSDEILLDNKYHITANGDGTVNITLTSSFRVLSDSTQHFTLQCRVSGQAADKYPEATTVELLVTESKQSHLCSTFLTSSFSMLFCL
;
A
#
# COMPACT_ATOMS: atom_id res chain seq x y z
N MET A 1 -19.20 -26.41 -15.42
CA MET A 1 -20.20 -26.53 -16.51
C MET A 1 -20.57 -28.00 -16.70
N THR A 2 -21.83 -28.33 -16.96
CA THR A 2 -22.31 -29.72 -17.05
C THR A 2 -23.00 -29.97 -18.38
N GLY A 3 -22.89 -31.19 -18.92
CA GLY A 3 -23.61 -31.63 -20.13
C GLY A 3 -23.15 -30.97 -21.43
N ILE A 4 -21.87 -30.61 -21.55
CA ILE A 4 -21.34 -29.87 -22.70
C ILE A 4 -20.67 -30.76 -23.76
N ARG A 5 -20.61 -30.28 -25.00
CA ARG A 5 -19.85 -30.88 -26.11
C ARG A 5 -19.36 -29.76 -27.04
N PRO A 6 -18.08 -29.76 -27.49
CA PRO A 6 -17.02 -30.73 -27.21
C PRO A 6 -16.43 -30.58 -25.80
N ARG A 7 -15.46 -31.43 -25.46
CA ARG A 7 -14.67 -31.29 -24.21
C ARG A 7 -13.90 -29.96 -24.24
N VAL A 8 -13.95 -29.19 -23.16
CA VAL A 8 -13.27 -27.90 -23.03
C VAL A 8 -12.46 -27.80 -21.74
N ALA A 9 -11.52 -26.87 -21.71
CA ALA A 9 -10.80 -26.46 -20.50
C ALA A 9 -11.38 -25.15 -19.96
N LEU A 10 -11.32 -24.97 -18.64
CA LEU A 10 -11.68 -23.72 -17.98
C LEU A 10 -10.42 -23.02 -17.46
N GLU A 11 -10.44 -21.69 -17.45
CA GLU A 11 -9.42 -20.87 -16.81
C GLU A 11 -10.06 -19.76 -15.96
N TRP A 12 -9.33 -19.31 -14.95
CA TRP A 12 -9.62 -18.07 -14.23
C TRP A 12 -8.79 -16.94 -14.82
N VAL A 13 -9.45 -15.81 -15.04
CA VAL A 13 -8.80 -14.53 -15.33
C VAL A 13 -9.03 -13.62 -14.13
N ALA A 14 -7.95 -13.28 -13.44
CA ALA A 14 -7.97 -12.31 -12.36
C ALA A 14 -7.78 -10.89 -12.91
N SER A 15 -8.33 -9.89 -12.25
CA SER A 15 -8.04 -8.48 -12.50
C SER A 15 -8.33 -7.66 -11.24
N PRO A 16 -7.37 -6.88 -10.73
CA PRO A 16 -5.96 -6.80 -11.14
C PRO A 16 -5.16 -8.09 -10.82
N ASP A 17 -3.97 -8.25 -11.42
CA ASP A 17 -3.07 -9.42 -11.29
C ASP A 17 -2.34 -9.48 -9.93
N GLU A 18 -3.09 -9.41 -8.84
CA GLU A 18 -2.53 -9.24 -7.48
C GLU A 18 -2.73 -10.50 -6.61
N ILE A 19 -3.35 -11.53 -7.17
CA ILE A 19 -3.54 -12.83 -6.54
C ILE A 19 -2.89 -13.94 -7.36
N SER A 20 -2.33 -14.92 -6.67
CA SER A 20 -1.91 -16.18 -7.25
C SER A 20 -3.03 -17.20 -7.11
N LEU A 21 -3.29 -17.94 -8.18
CA LEU A 21 -4.29 -18.99 -8.23
C LEU A 21 -3.59 -20.32 -8.43
N ASN A 22 -3.83 -21.27 -7.52
CA ASN A 22 -3.48 -22.67 -7.73
C ASN A 22 -4.76 -23.42 -8.07
N SER A 23 -4.85 -23.87 -9.32
CA SER A 23 -6.09 -24.39 -9.91
C SER A 23 -5.97 -25.87 -10.24
N GLU A 24 -7.01 -26.62 -9.88
CA GLU A 24 -7.20 -28.01 -10.24
C GLU A 24 -8.36 -28.14 -11.22
N HIS A 25 -8.09 -28.75 -12.36
CA HIS A 25 -9.06 -28.97 -13.41
C HIS A 25 -9.54 -30.42 -13.43
N ARG A 26 -10.86 -30.62 -13.42
CA ARG A 26 -11.47 -31.95 -13.43
C ARG A 26 -12.52 -32.06 -14.52
N VAL A 27 -12.47 -33.15 -15.29
CA VAL A 27 -13.46 -33.48 -16.32
C VAL A 27 -14.03 -34.86 -16.02
N THR A 28 -15.33 -35.03 -16.19
CA THR A 28 -16.02 -36.32 -16.11
C THR A 28 -16.83 -36.57 -17.37
N ASP A 29 -16.74 -37.79 -17.88
CA ASP A 29 -17.49 -38.24 -19.07
C ASP A 29 -18.87 -38.75 -18.65
N ASN A 30 -19.91 -38.31 -19.35
CA ASN A 30 -21.27 -38.77 -19.12
C ASN A 30 -21.63 -39.89 -20.12
N SER A 31 -22.57 -40.75 -19.73
CA SER A 31 -23.02 -41.88 -20.56
C SER A 31 -23.74 -41.46 -21.85
N ASP A 32 -24.22 -40.22 -21.94
CA ASP A 32 -24.86 -39.63 -23.11
C ASP A 32 -23.86 -39.02 -24.13
N GLY A 33 -22.55 -39.17 -23.88
CA GLY A 33 -21.49 -38.62 -24.73
C GLY A 33 -21.21 -37.13 -24.52
N THR A 34 -21.75 -36.53 -23.46
CA THR A 34 -21.41 -35.17 -23.01
C THR A 34 -20.36 -35.19 -21.89
N TYR A 35 -19.87 -34.00 -21.54
CA TYR A 35 -18.83 -33.81 -20.52
C TYR A 35 -19.30 -32.87 -19.42
N ASN A 36 -18.87 -33.11 -18.19
CA ASN A 36 -18.89 -32.10 -17.14
C ASN A 36 -17.47 -31.64 -16.85
N THR A 37 -17.26 -30.34 -16.76
CA THR A 37 -15.96 -29.73 -16.48
C THR A 37 -16.05 -28.83 -15.25
N TYR A 38 -15.05 -28.93 -14.37
CA TYR A 38 -14.96 -28.25 -13.10
C TYR A 38 -13.58 -27.62 -12.96
N LEU A 39 -13.55 -26.40 -12.45
CA LEU A 39 -12.34 -25.69 -12.10
C LEU A 39 -12.45 -25.27 -10.64
N THR A 40 -11.58 -25.83 -9.80
CA THR A 40 -11.49 -25.50 -8.38
C THR A 40 -10.15 -24.84 -8.14
N SER A 41 -10.14 -23.70 -7.45
CA SER A 41 -8.90 -22.98 -7.21
C SER A 41 -8.79 -22.53 -5.76
N SER A 42 -7.59 -22.65 -5.23
CA SER A 42 -7.18 -21.92 -4.03
C SER A 42 -6.48 -20.64 -4.45
N TYR A 43 -6.63 -19.58 -3.66
CA TYR A 43 -5.98 -18.31 -3.93
C TYR A 43 -5.04 -17.94 -2.79
N LYS A 44 -3.93 -17.31 -3.13
CA LYS A 44 -3.05 -16.62 -2.19
C LYS A 44 -2.85 -15.20 -2.69
N VAL A 45 -3.12 -14.23 -1.83
CA VAL A 45 -2.87 -12.82 -2.08
C VAL A 45 -1.34 -12.62 -2.13
N VAL A 46 -0.83 -12.12 -3.26
CA VAL A 46 0.63 -12.02 -3.49
C VAL A 46 1.12 -10.61 -3.15
N ASN A 47 0.39 -9.60 -3.59
CA ASN A 47 0.56 -8.18 -3.22
C ASN A 47 -0.71 -7.74 -2.50
N SER A 48 -0.66 -6.73 -1.62
CA SER A 48 -1.83 -6.21 -0.89
C SER A 48 -2.78 -5.43 -1.81
N PRO A 49 -3.85 -6.05 -2.35
CA PRO A 49 -4.76 -5.41 -3.27
C PRO A 49 -5.66 -4.57 -2.40
N THR A 50 -5.49 -3.27 -2.41
CA THR A 50 -6.57 -2.44 -1.88
C THR A 50 -7.68 -2.45 -2.92
N GLY A 51 -8.77 -3.18 -2.69
CA GLY A 51 -9.97 -3.09 -3.51
C GLY A 51 -10.59 -4.42 -3.95
N ARG A 52 -11.15 -4.43 -5.16
CA ARG A 52 -11.98 -5.51 -5.69
C ARG A 52 -11.22 -6.27 -6.75
N VAL A 53 -10.91 -7.54 -6.49
CA VAL A 53 -10.39 -8.46 -7.50
C VAL A 53 -11.56 -9.16 -8.16
N SER A 54 -11.67 -8.99 -9.48
CA SER A 54 -12.61 -9.75 -10.31
C SER A 54 -11.96 -11.05 -10.73
N LEU A 55 -12.65 -12.16 -10.50
CA LEU A 55 -12.29 -13.49 -10.96
C LEU A 55 -13.31 -13.93 -11.99
N ILE A 56 -12.90 -14.01 -13.24
CA ILE A 56 -13.76 -14.44 -14.35
C ILE A 56 -13.37 -15.86 -14.72
N CYS A 57 -14.28 -16.81 -14.52
CA CYS A 57 -14.14 -18.16 -15.06
C CYS A 57 -14.68 -18.18 -16.49
N ARG A 58 -13.84 -18.62 -17.43
CA ARG A 58 -14.20 -18.75 -18.85
C ARG A 58 -13.62 -20.02 -19.47
N VAL A 59 -14.15 -20.40 -20.63
CA VAL A 59 -13.58 -21.47 -21.45
C VAL A 59 -12.28 -21.00 -22.08
N ALA A 60 -11.23 -21.82 -21.99
CA ALA A 60 -9.91 -21.56 -22.53
C ALA A 60 -9.66 -22.28 -23.86
N GLY A 61 -8.75 -21.73 -24.67
CA GLY A 61 -8.27 -22.34 -25.90
C GLY A 61 -9.16 -22.09 -27.13
N GLN A 62 -8.97 -22.90 -28.18
CA GLN A 62 -9.55 -22.69 -29.52
C GLN A 62 -11.09 -22.72 -29.57
N MET A 63 -11.75 -23.15 -28.49
CA MET A 63 -13.21 -23.26 -28.40
C MET A 63 -13.83 -22.12 -27.57
N ALA A 64 -13.04 -21.18 -27.05
CA ALA A 64 -13.50 -20.12 -26.17
C ALA A 64 -14.66 -19.29 -26.77
N ASP A 65 -14.58 -18.97 -28.07
CA ASP A 65 -15.59 -18.15 -28.76
C ASP A 65 -16.96 -18.84 -28.86
N LEU A 66 -17.01 -20.17 -28.78
CA LEU A 66 -18.25 -20.95 -28.84
C LEU A 66 -18.97 -21.03 -27.48
N PHE A 67 -18.31 -20.61 -26.41
CA PHE A 67 -18.83 -20.65 -25.04
C PHE A 67 -18.66 -19.29 -24.36
N PRO A 68 -19.50 -18.29 -24.72
CA PRO A 68 -19.40 -16.94 -24.18
C PRO A 68 -19.83 -16.85 -22.70
N SER A 69 -20.34 -17.94 -22.12
CA SER A 69 -20.75 -17.99 -20.72
C SER A 69 -19.55 -17.78 -19.80
N VAL A 70 -19.57 -16.67 -19.07
CA VAL A 70 -18.59 -16.33 -18.05
C VAL A 70 -19.25 -16.30 -16.69
N THR A 71 -18.58 -16.84 -15.68
CA THR A 71 -18.98 -16.65 -14.27
C THR A 71 -18.02 -15.67 -13.63
N ALA A 72 -18.55 -14.57 -13.10
CA ALA A 72 -17.77 -13.56 -12.38
C ALA A 72 -17.95 -13.75 -10.87
N VAL A 73 -16.83 -13.89 -10.17
CA VAL A 73 -16.73 -13.87 -8.71
C VAL A 73 -15.94 -12.62 -8.33
N TYR A 74 -16.31 -11.98 -7.23
CA TYR A 74 -15.62 -10.79 -6.76
C TYR A 74 -15.06 -11.05 -5.37
N LEU A 75 -13.74 -10.88 -5.22
CA LEU A 75 -13.05 -10.87 -3.94
C LEU A 75 -12.88 -9.42 -3.50
N LEU A 76 -13.34 -9.10 -2.30
CA LEU A 76 -13.05 -7.84 -1.65
C LEU A 76 -11.83 -8.07 -0.76
N LEU A 77 -10.71 -7.43 -1.11
CA LEU A 77 -9.48 -7.50 -0.35
C LEU A 77 -9.35 -6.19 0.42
N GLU A 78 -9.45 -6.30 1.74
CA GLU A 78 -9.42 -5.17 2.65
C GLU A 78 -7.97 -4.75 2.91
N GLN A 79 -7.68 -3.46 2.73
CA GLN A 79 -6.41 -2.89 3.18
C GLN A 79 -6.30 -3.05 4.69
N ARG A 80 -5.21 -3.62 5.19
CA ARG A 80 -5.04 -3.90 6.62
C ARG A 80 -4.20 -2.88 7.37
N PHE A 81 -3.37 -2.11 6.66
CA PHE A 81 -2.45 -1.13 7.21
C PHE A 81 -2.36 0.14 6.34
N PRO A 82 -1.99 1.30 6.90
CA PRO A 82 -1.85 2.56 6.15
C PRO A 82 -0.73 2.54 5.09
N VAL A 83 -1.00 3.04 3.89
CA VAL A 83 0.02 3.25 2.84
C VAL A 83 0.78 4.54 3.08
N VAL A 84 2.10 4.55 2.91
CA VAL A 84 2.96 5.75 3.10
C VAL A 84 3.45 6.27 1.76
N ASN A 85 3.12 7.51 1.40
CA ASN A 85 3.55 8.15 0.15
C ASN A 85 3.30 7.29 -1.11
N GLY A 86 2.24 6.49 -1.11
CA GLY A 86 1.90 5.56 -2.20
C GLY A 86 2.66 4.22 -2.18
N LEU A 87 3.53 3.96 -1.19
CA LEU A 87 4.26 2.70 -1.02
C LEU A 87 3.34 1.62 -0.41
N ALA A 88 2.50 1.02 -1.26
CA ALA A 88 1.42 0.13 -0.83
C ALA A 88 1.87 -1.28 -0.39
N GLU A 89 3.13 -1.65 -0.65
CA GLU A 89 3.63 -3.02 -0.45
C GLU A 89 4.44 -3.20 0.85
N GLN A 90 4.60 -2.15 1.66
CA GLN A 90 5.53 -2.15 2.78
C GLN A 90 4.87 -1.63 4.07
N GLN A 91 4.88 -2.47 5.11
CA GLN A 91 4.51 -2.07 6.48
C GLN A 91 5.65 -1.38 7.23
N HIS A 92 6.88 -1.51 6.73
CA HIS A 92 8.04 -0.82 7.25
C HIS A 92 8.75 -0.09 6.10
N VAL A 93 8.78 1.23 6.18
CA VAL A 93 9.33 2.10 5.14
C VAL A 93 10.52 2.86 5.72
N VAL A 94 11.64 2.85 5.02
CA VAL A 94 12.82 3.64 5.37
C VAL A 94 13.04 4.73 4.34
N LEU A 95 13.03 6.00 4.77
CA LEU A 95 13.16 7.16 3.89
C LEU A 95 14.35 8.02 4.30
N HIS A 96 15.11 8.51 3.31
CA HIS A 96 16.08 9.58 3.53
C HIS A 96 15.38 10.92 3.33
N VAL A 97 15.47 11.80 4.32
CA VAL A 97 14.74 13.07 4.33
C VAL A 97 15.64 14.23 4.72
N ASN A 98 15.19 15.44 4.36
CA ASN A 98 15.73 16.66 4.96
C ASN A 98 15.20 16.83 6.40
N ARG A 99 15.70 17.82 7.14
CA ARG A 99 15.18 18.15 8.48
C ARG A 99 13.72 18.61 8.48
N GLU A 100 13.21 19.04 7.33
CA GLU A 100 11.82 19.45 7.13
C GLU A 100 11.25 18.72 5.91
N GLY A 101 10.00 18.29 6.00
CA GLY A 101 9.35 17.55 4.93
C GLY A 101 7.89 17.20 5.25
N GLU A 102 7.33 16.33 4.41
CA GLU A 102 5.94 15.89 4.54
C GLU A 102 5.82 14.38 4.29
N LEU A 103 4.93 13.74 5.06
CA LEU A 103 4.52 12.36 4.89
C LEU A 103 3.02 12.30 4.68
N THR A 104 2.59 11.47 3.75
CA THR A 104 1.17 11.18 3.52
C THR A 104 0.90 9.72 3.83
N PHE A 105 -0.04 9.49 4.73
CA PHE A 105 -0.57 8.17 5.08
C PHE A 105 -1.99 8.06 4.54
N SER A 106 -2.34 6.93 3.92
CA SER A 106 -3.70 6.75 3.39
C SER A 106 -4.22 5.33 3.52
N MET A 107 -5.54 5.21 3.68
CA MET A 107 -6.26 3.96 3.51
C MET A 107 -7.54 4.17 2.71
N ASP A 108 -7.79 3.28 1.76
CA ASP A 108 -8.98 3.34 0.92
C ASP A 108 -10.01 2.30 1.35
N LYS A 109 -11.29 2.66 1.17
CA LYS A 109 -12.46 1.81 1.42
C LYS A 109 -12.50 1.20 2.82
N VAL A 110 -12.17 1.99 3.83
CA VAL A 110 -12.30 1.61 5.23
C VAL A 110 -13.68 1.94 5.79
N SER A 111 -13.98 1.44 6.99
CA SER A 111 -15.23 1.74 7.71
C SER A 111 -15.36 3.24 8.00
N GLN A 112 -16.59 3.78 8.04
CA GLN A 112 -16.83 5.22 8.29
C GLN A 112 -16.36 5.71 9.67
N ASP A 113 -16.28 4.81 10.66
CA ASP A 113 -15.97 5.14 12.05
C ASP A 113 -14.48 4.96 12.41
N VAL A 114 -13.59 5.13 11.43
CA VAL A 114 -12.14 5.07 11.64
C VAL A 114 -11.39 6.30 11.14
N SER A 115 -10.24 6.54 11.74
CA SER A 115 -9.27 7.58 11.39
C SER A 115 -7.85 7.03 11.46
N LEU A 116 -6.90 7.75 10.86
CA LEU A 116 -5.47 7.48 11.06
C LEU A 116 -4.98 8.21 12.31
N GLU A 117 -4.04 7.62 13.01
CA GLU A 117 -3.32 8.22 14.13
C GLU A 117 -1.83 8.02 13.89
N LEU A 118 -1.05 9.09 14.07
CA LEU A 118 0.40 9.07 13.93
C LEU A 118 1.05 9.21 15.30
N VAL A 119 1.89 8.24 15.65
CA VAL A 119 2.56 8.14 16.94
C VAL A 119 4.06 8.19 16.72
N THR A 120 4.77 9.03 17.48
CA THR A 120 6.23 9.02 17.53
C THR A 120 6.69 7.84 18.39
N ILE A 121 7.48 6.94 17.79
CA ILE A 121 8.08 5.80 18.48
C ILE A 121 9.50 6.13 18.96
N PHE A 122 10.23 6.93 18.18
CA PHE A 122 11.55 7.43 18.54
C PHE A 122 11.75 8.78 17.85
N PRO A 123 12.37 9.78 18.49
CA PRO A 123 12.83 9.80 19.89
C PRO A 123 11.67 9.82 20.90
N ASP A 124 11.92 9.37 22.13
CA ASP A 124 10.92 9.39 23.22
C ASP A 124 10.55 10.83 23.65
N SER A 125 11.40 11.80 23.30
CA SER A 125 11.20 13.23 23.60
C SER A 125 10.34 13.91 22.53
N SER A 126 9.21 14.49 22.94
CA SER A 126 8.34 15.28 22.07
C SER A 126 8.98 16.58 21.55
N ASP A 127 10.08 17.02 22.17
CA ASP A 127 10.70 18.31 21.87
C ASP A 127 11.74 18.23 20.75
N GLU A 128 12.05 17.02 20.27
CA GLU A 128 13.01 16.81 19.18
C GLU A 128 12.36 16.97 17.80
N ILE A 129 11.04 16.78 17.69
CA ILE A 129 10.33 16.74 16.41
C ILE A 129 8.96 17.40 16.54
N LEU A 130 8.67 18.35 15.65
CA LEU A 130 7.33 18.89 15.48
C LEU A 130 6.62 18.16 14.36
N LEU A 131 5.36 17.80 14.61
CA LEU A 131 4.44 17.22 13.64
C LEU A 131 3.20 18.12 13.52
N ASP A 132 2.88 18.53 12.30
CA ASP A 132 1.61 19.20 11.96
C ASP A 132 0.75 18.25 11.12
N ASN A 133 -0.35 17.79 11.70
CA ASN A 133 -1.17 16.72 11.15
C ASN A 133 -2.46 17.27 10.55
N LYS A 134 -2.70 16.95 9.29
CA LYS A 134 -3.92 17.30 8.55
C LYS A 134 -4.65 16.03 8.12
N TYR A 135 -5.91 15.95 8.48
CA TYR A 135 -6.76 14.79 8.19
C TYR A 135 -7.74 15.11 7.08
N HIS A 136 -7.93 14.16 6.17
CA HIS A 136 -8.92 14.21 5.13
C HIS A 136 -9.71 12.91 5.06
N ILE A 137 -11.03 13.01 4.92
CA ILE A 137 -11.92 11.86 4.79
C ILE A 137 -12.84 12.12 3.59
N THR A 138 -12.93 11.15 2.70
CA THR A 138 -13.82 11.20 1.53
C THR A 138 -14.76 10.00 1.54
N ALA A 139 -16.07 10.24 1.47
CA ALA A 139 -17.05 9.17 1.39
C ALA A 139 -17.17 8.60 -0.03
N ASN A 140 -17.22 7.28 -0.16
CA ASN A 140 -17.29 6.59 -1.46
C ASN A 140 -18.72 6.33 -1.95
N GLY A 141 -19.73 6.56 -1.11
CA GLY A 141 -21.15 6.32 -1.44
C GLY A 141 -21.59 4.84 -1.36
N ASP A 142 -20.67 3.92 -1.06
CA ASP A 142 -20.92 2.48 -0.86
C ASP A 142 -20.87 2.06 0.62
N GLY A 143 -20.93 3.03 1.54
CA GLY A 143 -20.77 2.80 2.99
C GLY A 143 -19.32 2.77 3.47
N THR A 144 -18.35 2.96 2.58
CA THR A 144 -16.92 3.08 2.92
C THR A 144 -16.40 4.51 2.78
N VAL A 145 -15.22 4.78 3.35
CA VAL A 145 -14.50 6.05 3.22
C VAL A 145 -13.05 5.81 2.81
N ASN A 146 -12.44 6.80 2.17
CA ASN A 146 -11.00 6.90 2.05
C ASN A 146 -10.51 7.90 3.09
N ILE A 147 -9.49 7.54 3.85
CA ILE A 147 -8.90 8.36 4.90
C ILE A 147 -7.45 8.69 4.55
N THR A 148 -7.08 9.94 4.73
CA THR A 148 -5.71 10.43 4.49
C THR A 148 -5.26 11.26 5.68
N LEU A 149 -4.02 11.05 6.10
CA LEU A 149 -3.31 11.86 7.08
C LEU A 149 -2.03 12.38 6.45
N THR A 150 -1.94 13.69 6.29
CA THR A 150 -0.73 14.37 5.85
C THR A 150 -0.06 15.01 7.06
N SER A 151 1.17 14.61 7.34
CA SER A 151 1.98 15.11 8.46
C SER A 151 3.18 15.88 7.93
N SER A 152 3.18 17.20 8.11
CA SER A 152 4.39 18.00 7.90
C SER A 152 5.27 17.89 9.14
N PHE A 153 6.55 17.59 8.97
CA PHE A 153 7.48 17.40 10.08
C PHE A 153 8.64 18.39 10.05
N ARG A 154 9.15 18.71 11.24
CA ARG A 154 10.39 19.48 11.45
C ARG A 154 11.21 18.87 12.58
N VAL A 155 12.44 18.49 12.26
CA VAL A 155 13.43 18.01 13.23
C VAL A 155 14.09 19.22 13.89
N LEU A 156 13.89 19.37 15.19
CA LEU A 156 14.35 20.51 15.99
C LEU A 156 15.77 20.32 16.53
N SER A 157 16.13 19.10 16.91
CA SER A 157 17.45 18.82 17.46
C SER A 157 18.45 18.47 16.36
N ASP A 158 19.62 19.12 16.42
CA ASP A 158 20.72 18.87 15.49
C ASP A 158 21.29 17.45 15.63
N SER A 159 21.19 16.85 16.83
CA SER A 159 21.65 15.49 17.10
C SER A 159 20.72 14.39 16.59
N THR A 160 19.48 14.71 16.24
CA THR A 160 18.51 13.74 15.74
C THR A 160 18.85 13.39 14.28
N GLN A 161 19.53 12.26 14.10
CA GLN A 161 19.91 11.73 12.80
C GLN A 161 18.88 10.76 12.22
N HIS A 162 18.02 10.20 13.07
CA HIS A 162 16.91 9.37 12.64
C HIS A 162 15.75 9.50 13.61
N PHE A 163 14.56 9.20 13.12
CA PHE A 163 13.37 9.10 13.95
C PHE A 163 12.36 8.12 13.35
N THR A 164 11.51 7.58 14.20
CA THR A 164 10.58 6.52 13.84
C THR A 164 9.17 6.94 14.21
N LEU A 165 8.28 6.86 13.23
CA LEU A 165 6.86 7.09 13.38
C LEU A 165 6.09 5.80 13.13
N GLN A 166 4.95 5.66 13.77
CA GLN A 166 4.00 4.59 13.50
C GLN A 166 2.64 5.20 13.20
N CYS A 167 2.09 4.88 12.03
CA CYS A 167 0.72 5.21 11.67
C CYS A 167 -0.18 4.00 11.88
N ARG A 168 -1.21 4.17 12.70
CA ARG A 168 -2.19 3.13 13.02
C ARG A 168 -3.61 3.61 12.77
N VAL A 169 -4.52 2.66 12.64
CA VAL A 169 -5.95 2.97 12.59
C VAL A 169 -6.49 3.15 14.00
N SER A 170 -7.36 4.14 14.17
CA SER A 170 -8.04 4.50 15.41
C SER A 170 -9.55 4.62 15.16
N GLY A 171 -10.36 4.54 16.21
CA GLY A 171 -11.83 4.67 16.12
C GLY A 171 -12.58 3.39 16.47
N GLN A 172 -13.90 3.40 16.27
CA GLN A 172 -14.80 2.34 16.78
C GLN A 172 -14.67 1.01 16.03
N ALA A 173 -14.19 1.04 14.78
CA ALA A 173 -13.95 -0.15 13.97
C ALA A 173 -12.45 -0.42 13.73
N ALA A 174 -11.56 0.14 14.58
CA ALA A 174 -10.12 -0.02 14.44
C ALA A 174 -9.66 -1.48 14.55
N ASP A 175 -10.38 -2.31 15.29
CA ASP A 175 -10.06 -3.74 15.51
C ASP A 175 -10.02 -4.55 14.19
N LYS A 176 -10.69 -4.06 13.14
CA LYS A 176 -10.65 -4.65 11.78
C LYS A 176 -9.31 -4.42 11.08
N TYR A 177 -8.54 -3.43 11.55
CA TYR A 177 -7.29 -2.95 10.97
C TYR A 177 -6.18 -2.97 12.04
N PRO A 178 -5.81 -4.14 12.57
CA PRO A 178 -4.85 -4.24 13.68
C PRO A 178 -3.40 -3.95 13.26
N GLU A 179 -3.14 -3.88 11.96
CA GLU A 179 -1.79 -3.69 11.42
C GLU A 179 -1.49 -2.20 11.27
N ALA A 180 -0.30 -1.81 11.73
CA ALA A 180 0.20 -0.44 11.65
C ALA A 180 1.38 -0.36 10.68
N THR A 181 1.63 0.83 10.15
CA THR A 181 2.78 1.09 9.28
C THR A 181 3.82 1.89 10.02
N THR A 182 5.04 1.36 10.05
CA THR A 182 6.19 1.99 10.67
C THR A 182 7.00 2.70 9.60
N VAL A 183 7.42 3.93 9.88
CA VAL A 183 8.26 4.74 8.99
C VAL A 183 9.49 5.17 9.77
N GLU A 184 10.65 4.74 9.27
CA GLU A 184 11.96 5.16 9.76
C GLU A 184 12.51 6.25 8.82
N LEU A 185 12.86 7.39 9.40
CA LEU A 185 13.29 8.58 8.68
C LEU A 185 14.73 8.86 9.02
N LEU A 186 15.60 8.76 8.02
CA LEU A 186 17.02 9.02 8.11
C LEU A 186 17.27 10.46 7.67
N VAL A 187 17.64 11.31 8.63
CA VAL A 187 17.84 12.75 8.43
C VAL A 187 19.19 12.97 7.76
N THR A 188 19.14 13.48 6.54
CA THR A 188 20.34 13.93 5.84
C THR A 188 20.74 15.31 6.33
N GLU A 189 22.02 15.46 6.71
CA GLU A 189 22.58 16.78 6.98
C GLU A 189 22.53 17.59 5.69
N SER A 190 21.90 18.77 5.75
CA SER A 190 22.15 19.78 4.74
C SER A 190 23.64 20.14 4.84
N LYS A 191 24.45 19.66 3.89
CA LYS A 191 25.76 20.27 3.66
C LYS A 191 25.50 21.71 3.25
N GLN A 192 25.46 22.61 4.23
CA GLN A 192 25.61 24.02 3.99
C GLN A 192 27.04 24.15 3.46
N SER A 193 27.19 24.11 2.13
CA SER A 193 28.45 24.39 1.47
C SER A 193 28.75 25.87 1.69
N HIS A 194 29.24 26.21 2.88
CA HIS A 194 30.16 27.31 3.02
C HIS A 194 31.41 26.88 2.26
N LEU A 195 31.40 27.11 0.94
CA LEU A 195 32.61 27.28 0.17
C LEU A 195 33.33 28.48 0.78
N CYS A 196 34.06 28.24 1.86
CA CYS A 196 35.16 29.10 2.25
C CYS A 196 36.22 28.88 1.17
N SER A 197 36.10 29.58 0.04
CA SER A 197 37.19 29.68 -0.91
C SER A 197 38.30 30.43 -0.20
N THR A 198 39.23 29.70 0.39
CA THR A 198 40.50 30.24 0.83
C THR A 198 41.27 30.60 -0.43
N PHE A 199 41.11 31.83 -0.91
CA PHE A 199 42.10 32.41 -1.80
C PHE A 199 43.34 32.66 -0.95
N LEU A 200 44.34 31.79 -1.12
CA LEU A 200 45.73 32.11 -0.79
C LEU A 200 46.20 33.20 -1.75
N THR A 201 45.87 34.45 -1.47
CA THR A 201 46.66 35.58 -1.95
C THR A 201 47.60 35.99 -0.83
N SER A 202 48.87 35.70 -1.04
CA SER A 202 49.96 36.24 -0.24
C SER A 202 49.91 37.76 -0.29
N SER A 203 49.43 38.42 0.76
CA SER A 203 50.00 39.64 1.36
C SER A 203 49.04 40.29 2.37
N PHE A 204 49.59 40.57 3.54
CA PHE A 204 49.12 41.37 4.68
C PHE A 204 47.81 42.19 4.55
N SER A 205 46.85 41.95 5.45
CA SER A 205 46.41 42.93 6.48
C SER A 205 45.34 42.34 7.41
N MET A 206 45.42 42.66 8.71
CA MET A 206 44.35 42.41 9.69
C MET A 206 43.10 43.24 9.37
N LEU A 207 41.89 42.71 9.60
CA LEU A 207 40.92 43.34 10.52
C LEU A 207 39.69 42.45 10.83
N PHE A 208 39.07 42.80 11.95
CA PHE A 208 38.14 42.10 12.83
C PHE A 208 36.82 41.58 12.24
N CYS A 209 36.35 40.47 12.81
CA CYS A 209 34.94 40.07 12.85
C CYS A 209 34.12 41.08 13.66
N LEU A 210 32.95 41.47 13.12
CA LEU A 210 31.81 42.00 13.86
C LEU A 210 30.66 40.98 13.72
#